data_AF-A0A1W9VHV6-F1
#
_entry.id   AF-A0A1W9VHV6-F1
#
_cell.length_a   1.000
_cell.length_b   1.000
_cell.length_c   1.000
_cell.angle_alpha   90.00
_cell.angle_beta   90.00
_cell.angle_gamma   90.00
#
_symmetry.space_group_name_H-M   'P 1'
#
loop_
_entity.id
_entity.type
_entity.pdbx_description
1 polymer ?
#
loop_
_entity_poly.entity_id
_entity_poly.type
_entity_poly.pdbx_seq_one_letter_code
_entity_poly.pdbx_strand_id
1 'polypeptide(L)'
;MDIESLKNIFSNMVAGSPIALDHAVIMMLLLTGLLSIRGKQKRYVPWVIIGGVVLSLFTPAHNIEPAWPILSALVLPPLLWQTATRLAAVRPVFKWQSILAWLMMTILIALALHLGGKLPLTNALLLGTLAASLVWQVRERTTGSTDLGTFGQLALALLLVEVDITLHPLGKFLGSLFSGAAFGLFLAFVGVRFASLFAPGRIQRIFYLILVYLAYLIGFLLKDISVVAMVVMMSFAIASYSYSAGLWPTKAEHPAPLTHGWILALLSGTWLMLGWQVHVPLSATYIVGTVLGLLAAGLGIFAGRWLSPSSDEPGSLLHKGWKVFLLILSIILLWPQEAILTPLSLAVALLAAVVVVLILRLIVYEFFMLTEMRQKWPDEPDI
;
A
#
# COMPACT_ATOMS: atom_id res chain seq x y z
N MET A 1 -13.38 -30.00 -3.18
CA MET A 1 -12.96 -29.31 -1.96
C MET A 1 -14.22 -29.16 -1.12
N ASP A 2 -14.24 -29.75 0.08
CA ASP A 2 -15.47 -29.86 0.87
C ASP A 2 -15.84 -28.51 1.53
N ILE A 3 -17.13 -28.23 1.66
CA ILE A 3 -17.67 -27.02 2.31
C ILE A 3 -17.19 -26.95 3.76
N GLU A 4 -16.99 -28.11 4.40
CA GLU A 4 -16.48 -28.23 5.75
C GLU A 4 -14.99 -27.88 5.86
N SER A 5 -14.20 -28.17 4.81
CA SER A 5 -12.80 -27.73 4.70
C SER A 5 -12.69 -26.23 4.49
N LEU A 6 -13.60 -25.63 3.70
CA LEU A 6 -13.72 -24.17 3.59
C LEU A 6 -14.10 -23.54 4.93
N LYS A 7 -15.10 -24.10 5.64
CA LYS A 7 -15.51 -23.63 6.97
C LYS A 7 -14.37 -23.68 7.99
N ASN A 8 -13.57 -24.75 8.02
CA ASN A 8 -12.45 -24.86 8.97
C ASN A 8 -11.29 -23.92 8.62
N ILE A 9 -11.02 -23.68 7.34
CA ILE A 9 -10.05 -22.66 6.90
C ILE A 9 -10.53 -21.26 7.32
N PHE A 10 -11.83 -20.96 7.17
CA PHE A 10 -12.40 -19.68 7.59
C PHE A 10 -12.51 -19.54 9.11
N SER A 11 -12.83 -20.61 9.84
CA SER A 11 -12.91 -20.61 11.31
C SER A 11 -11.55 -20.37 11.96
N ASN A 12 -10.47 -20.89 11.38
CA ASN A 12 -9.12 -20.67 11.88
C ASN A 12 -8.59 -19.25 11.58
N MET A 13 -9.12 -18.55 10.58
CA MET A 13 -8.86 -17.12 10.35
C MET A 13 -9.64 -16.20 11.33
N VAL A 14 -10.68 -16.71 11.99
CA VAL A 14 -11.63 -15.92 12.79
C VAL A 14 -11.27 -15.87 14.30
N ALA A 15 -10.18 -16.51 14.74
CA ALA A 15 -9.75 -16.49 16.13
C ALA A 15 -9.03 -15.18 16.55
N GLY A 16 -9.81 -14.12 16.79
CA GLY A 16 -9.69 -13.21 17.95
C GLY A 16 -8.59 -12.12 18.03
N SER A 17 -7.41 -12.27 17.45
CA SER A 17 -6.35 -11.22 17.51
C SER A 17 -5.66 -10.83 16.18
N PRO A 18 -5.54 -11.68 15.15
CA PRO A 18 -4.93 -11.28 13.87
C PRO A 18 -5.87 -10.44 13.00
N ILE A 19 -7.19 -10.59 13.20
CA ILE A 19 -8.25 -9.91 12.44
C ILE A 19 -8.10 -8.39 12.55
N ALA A 20 -7.96 -7.85 13.77
CA ALA A 20 -7.90 -6.41 13.98
C ALA A 20 -6.71 -5.77 13.24
N LEU A 21 -5.57 -6.46 13.19
CA LEU A 21 -4.40 -6.00 12.46
C LEU A 21 -4.62 -6.08 10.94
N ASP A 22 -5.16 -7.18 10.42
CA ASP A 22 -5.48 -7.30 8.99
C ASP A 22 -6.42 -6.18 8.53
N HIS A 23 -7.43 -5.87 9.34
CA HIS A 23 -8.37 -4.79 9.06
C HIS A 23 -7.66 -3.45 9.02
N ALA A 24 -6.82 -3.18 10.02
CA ALA A 24 -6.04 -1.95 10.08
C ALA A 24 -5.12 -1.80 8.86
N VAL A 25 -4.43 -2.86 8.46
CA VAL A 25 -3.53 -2.83 7.31
C VAL A 25 -4.31 -2.64 6.00
N ILE A 26 -5.43 -3.35 5.82
CA ILE A 26 -6.34 -3.14 4.67
C ILE A 26 -6.86 -1.70 4.65
N MET A 27 -7.25 -1.14 5.80
CA MET A 27 -7.66 0.25 5.92
C MET A 27 -6.54 1.20 5.51
N MET A 28 -5.30 1.00 5.96
CA MET A 28 -4.18 1.85 5.55
C MET A 28 -3.91 1.74 4.05
N LEU A 29 -3.95 0.54 3.48
CA LEU A 29 -3.82 0.35 2.03
C LEU A 29 -4.97 1.02 1.26
N LEU A 30 -6.21 0.92 1.74
CA LEU A 30 -7.37 1.60 1.19
C LEU A 30 -7.22 3.12 1.24
N LEU A 31 -6.84 3.68 2.39
CA LEU A 31 -6.60 5.10 2.58
C LEU A 31 -5.57 5.61 1.57
N THR A 32 -4.45 4.90 1.44
CA THR A 32 -3.38 5.28 0.52
C THR A 32 -3.83 5.15 -0.93
N GLY A 33 -4.59 4.10 -1.28
CA GLY A 33 -5.21 3.88 -2.59
C GLY A 33 -6.28 4.90 -2.95
N LEU A 34 -7.10 5.35 -1.99
CA LEU A 34 -8.10 6.39 -2.20
C LEU A 34 -7.43 7.74 -2.44
N LEU A 35 -6.48 8.13 -1.58
CA LEU A 35 -5.70 9.36 -1.76
C LEU A 35 -4.98 9.39 -3.11
N SER A 36 -4.67 8.20 -3.62
CA SER A 36 -3.95 7.92 -4.88
C SER A 36 -4.75 8.12 -6.15
N ILE A 37 -6.05 8.30 -6.06
CA ILE A 37 -6.93 8.44 -7.22
C ILE A 37 -6.64 9.77 -7.94
N ARG A 38 -6.59 9.69 -9.27
CA ARG A 38 -6.36 10.81 -10.19
C ARG A 38 -7.61 11.08 -11.03
N GLY A 39 -7.62 12.21 -11.75
CA GLY A 39 -8.71 12.60 -12.63
C GLY A 39 -9.91 13.23 -11.92
N LYS A 40 -11.06 13.27 -12.61
CA LYS A 40 -12.30 13.95 -12.12
C LYS A 40 -12.80 13.40 -10.80
N GLN A 41 -12.54 12.12 -10.51
CA GLN A 41 -12.98 11.44 -9.29
C GLN A 41 -12.22 11.88 -8.03
N LYS A 42 -11.03 12.46 -8.16
CA LYS A 42 -10.21 12.96 -7.04
C LYS A 42 -10.96 13.93 -6.12
N ARG A 43 -11.98 14.64 -6.64
CA ARG A 43 -12.80 15.58 -5.86
C ARG A 43 -13.64 14.91 -4.76
N TYR A 44 -13.97 13.62 -4.92
CA TYR A 44 -14.80 12.89 -3.97
C TYR A 44 -14.00 12.22 -2.85
N VAL A 45 -12.72 11.93 -3.11
CA VAL A 45 -11.85 11.21 -2.19
C VAL A 45 -11.80 11.83 -0.78
N PRO A 46 -11.64 13.16 -0.59
CA PRO A 46 -11.60 13.74 0.75
C PRO A 46 -12.88 13.47 1.54
N TRP A 47 -14.04 13.57 0.88
CA TRP A 47 -15.34 13.32 1.51
C TRP A 47 -15.52 11.87 1.93
N VAL A 48 -15.05 10.91 1.12
CA VAL A 48 -15.06 9.49 1.47
C VAL A 48 -14.17 9.22 2.69
N ILE A 49 -12.97 9.81 2.73
CA ILE A 49 -12.04 9.65 3.85
C ILE A 49 -12.65 10.21 5.13
N ILE A 50 -13.12 11.46 5.08
CA ILE A 50 -13.80 12.11 6.21
C ILE A 50 -15.01 11.28 6.65
N GLY A 51 -15.81 10.79 5.71
CA GLY A 51 -16.95 9.92 6.00
C GLY A 51 -16.54 8.68 6.79
N GLY A 52 -15.48 7.98 6.39
CA GLY A 52 -15.01 6.79 7.11
C GLY A 52 -14.47 7.11 8.51
N VAL A 53 -13.75 8.22 8.66
CA VAL A 53 -13.26 8.70 9.97
C VAL A 53 -14.43 9.12 10.87
N VAL A 54 -15.43 9.81 10.33
CA VAL A 54 -16.60 10.23 11.10
C VAL A 54 -17.42 9.01 11.52
N LEU A 55 -17.61 8.04 10.61
CA LEU A 55 -18.30 6.77 10.92
C LEU A 55 -17.61 5.98 12.02
N SER A 56 -16.27 6.02 12.11
CA SER A 56 -15.55 5.32 13.18
C SER A 56 -15.74 5.93 14.56
N LEU A 57 -16.26 7.15 14.67
CA LEU A 57 -16.56 7.77 15.96
C LEU A 57 -17.91 7.31 16.52
N PHE A 58 -18.76 6.71 15.69
CA PHE A 58 -20.07 6.20 16.12
C PHE A 58 -19.98 4.73 16.53
N THR A 59 -20.71 4.35 17.56
CA THR A 59 -20.85 2.94 17.94
C THR A 59 -21.74 2.23 16.90
N PRO A 60 -21.29 1.11 16.31
CA PRO A 60 -22.08 0.38 15.34
C PRO A 60 -23.34 -0.16 16.00
N ALA A 61 -24.50 0.15 15.43
CA ALA A 61 -25.78 -0.34 15.93
C ALA A 61 -25.96 -1.86 15.72
N HIS A 62 -25.25 -2.43 14.74
CA HIS A 62 -25.30 -3.85 14.40
C HIS A 62 -23.89 -4.31 14.02
N ASN A 63 -23.46 -5.48 14.49
CA ASN A 63 -22.26 -6.12 13.99
C ASN A 63 -22.59 -6.81 12.67
N ILE A 64 -22.19 -6.20 11.56
CA ILE A 64 -22.19 -6.89 10.27
C ILE A 64 -20.91 -7.73 10.21
N GLU A 65 -21.05 -9.02 9.98
CA GLU A 65 -19.93 -9.91 9.63
C GLU A 65 -19.81 -9.96 8.10
N PRO A 66 -19.00 -9.10 7.48
CA PRO A 66 -18.86 -9.11 6.04
C PRO A 66 -18.04 -10.34 5.64
N ALA A 67 -18.24 -10.79 4.40
CA ALA A 67 -17.43 -11.85 3.81
C ALA A 67 -16.00 -11.33 3.53
N TRP A 68 -15.18 -11.21 4.57
CA TRP A 68 -13.82 -10.69 4.52
C TRP A 68 -12.95 -11.28 3.41
N PRO A 69 -12.95 -12.60 3.18
CA PRO A 69 -12.16 -13.20 2.11
C PRO A 69 -12.56 -12.68 0.72
N ILE A 70 -13.86 -12.41 0.52
CA ILE A 70 -14.37 -11.88 -0.74
C ILE A 70 -13.99 -10.40 -0.86
N LEU A 71 -14.17 -9.62 0.20
CA LEU A 71 -13.80 -8.20 0.19
C LEU A 71 -12.30 -7.99 -0.03
N SER A 72 -11.45 -8.74 0.66
CA SER A 72 -10.00 -8.68 0.47
C SER A 72 -9.61 -9.09 -0.95
N ALA A 73 -10.21 -10.17 -1.48
CA ALA A 73 -10.00 -10.60 -2.86
C ALA A 73 -10.46 -9.56 -3.90
N LEU A 74 -11.47 -8.76 -3.60
CA LEU A 74 -11.94 -7.69 -4.49
C LEU A 74 -11.08 -6.42 -4.40
N VAL A 75 -10.59 -6.09 -3.21
CA VAL A 75 -9.94 -4.81 -2.88
C VAL A 75 -8.42 -4.84 -3.01
N LEU A 76 -7.77 -5.93 -2.59
CA LEU A 76 -6.32 -6.03 -2.58
C LEU A 76 -5.70 -6.00 -3.98
N PRO A 77 -6.19 -6.76 -4.98
CA PRO A 77 -5.59 -6.78 -6.31
C PRO A 77 -5.39 -5.38 -6.94
N PRO A 78 -6.41 -4.50 -7.02
CA PRO A 78 -6.21 -3.17 -7.60
C PRO A 78 -5.28 -2.27 -6.78
N LEU A 79 -5.22 -2.43 -5.45
CA LEU A 79 -4.31 -1.69 -4.58
C LEU A 79 -2.85 -2.14 -4.80
N LEU A 80 -2.60 -3.45 -4.84
CA LEU A 80 -1.27 -4.02 -5.10
C LEU A 80 -0.76 -3.67 -6.50
N TRP A 81 -1.64 -3.76 -7.51
CA TRP A 81 -1.33 -3.29 -8.86
C TRP A 81 -0.91 -1.82 -8.88
N GLN A 82 -1.62 -0.94 -8.17
CA GLN A 82 -1.24 0.46 -8.08
C GLN A 82 0.13 0.65 -7.43
N THR A 83 0.41 -0.05 -6.34
CA THR A 83 1.70 0.04 -5.65
C THR A 83 2.83 -0.40 -6.57
N ALA A 84 2.66 -1.53 -7.26
CA ALA A 84 3.67 -2.07 -8.18
C ALA A 84 3.90 -1.21 -9.43
N THR A 85 2.83 -0.69 -10.05
CA THR A 85 2.94 0.21 -11.20
C THR A 85 3.66 1.52 -10.87
N ARG A 86 3.52 2.00 -9.63
CA ARG A 86 4.29 3.15 -9.13
C ARG A 86 5.74 2.82 -8.95
N LEU A 87 6.05 1.68 -8.34
CA LEU A 87 7.43 1.23 -8.18
C LEU A 87 8.13 1.14 -9.54
N ALA A 88 7.44 0.61 -10.55
CA ALA A 88 7.95 0.49 -11.92
C ALA A 88 8.19 1.85 -12.61
N ALA A 89 7.50 2.91 -12.19
CA ALA A 89 7.67 4.26 -12.75
C ALA A 89 8.77 5.08 -12.04
N VAL A 90 9.32 4.56 -10.94
CA VAL A 90 10.28 5.26 -10.07
C VAL A 90 11.72 4.92 -10.48
N ARG A 91 12.48 5.95 -10.84
CA ARG A 91 13.94 5.84 -10.95
C ARG A 91 14.56 5.71 -9.56
N PRO A 92 15.51 4.78 -9.35
CA PRO A 92 16.17 4.60 -8.08
C PRO A 92 17.18 5.73 -7.83
N VAL A 93 16.69 6.85 -7.31
CA VAL A 93 17.52 8.01 -6.95
C VAL A 93 17.46 8.19 -5.44
N PHE A 94 18.50 7.72 -4.77
CA PHE A 94 18.63 7.88 -3.32
C PHE A 94 19.29 9.21 -2.99
N LYS A 95 18.53 10.14 -2.43
CA LYS A 95 19.05 11.37 -1.83
C LYS A 95 19.14 11.18 -0.32
N TRP A 96 20.35 11.29 0.25
CA TRP A 96 20.56 11.16 1.69
C TRP A 96 19.71 12.12 2.52
N GLN A 97 19.50 13.35 2.03
CA GLN A 97 18.62 14.34 2.65
C GLN A 97 17.18 13.86 2.80
N SER A 98 16.66 13.13 1.81
CA SER A 98 15.30 12.57 1.84
C SER A 98 15.19 11.46 2.88
N ILE A 99 16.22 10.62 3.01
CA ILE A 99 16.29 9.57 4.04
C ILE A 99 16.32 10.20 5.43
N LEU A 100 17.16 11.22 5.63
CA LEU A 100 17.27 11.92 6.91
C LEU A 100 15.94 12.59 7.30
N ALA A 101 15.28 13.26 6.34
CA ALA A 101 13.98 13.88 6.56
C ALA A 101 12.89 12.85 6.91
N TRP A 102 12.89 11.71 6.22
CA TRP A 102 12.00 10.59 6.51
C TRP A 102 12.25 10.02 7.91
N LEU A 103 13.51 9.76 8.27
CA LEU A 103 13.88 9.21 9.57
C LEU A 103 13.50 10.15 10.73
N MET A 104 13.76 11.45 10.56
CA MET A 104 13.34 12.46 11.53
C MET A 104 11.82 12.50 11.69
N MET A 105 11.05 12.44 10.59
CA MET A 105 9.59 12.38 10.64
C MET A 105 9.10 11.12 11.38
N THR A 106 9.70 9.97 11.08
CA THR A 106 9.42 8.70 11.77
C THR A 106 9.62 8.84 13.28
N ILE A 107 10.78 9.39 13.71
CA ILE A 107 11.10 9.57 15.13
C ILE A 107 10.14 10.55 15.79
N LEU A 108 9.84 11.69 15.16
CA LEU A 108 8.94 12.70 15.72
C LEU A 108 7.53 12.14 15.94
N ILE A 109 6.98 11.44 14.93
CA ILE A 109 5.65 10.82 15.03
C ILE A 109 5.67 9.72 16.09
N ALA A 110 6.68 8.85 16.10
CA ALA A 110 6.81 7.79 17.08
C ALA A 110 6.90 8.33 18.51
N LEU A 111 7.70 9.36 18.74
CA LEU A 111 7.84 9.97 20.07
C LEU A 111 6.53 10.62 20.52
N ALA A 112 5.83 11.31 19.63
CA ALA A 112 4.53 11.91 19.93
C ALA A 112 3.46 10.87 20.28
N LEU A 113 3.43 9.75 19.56
CA LEU A 113 2.53 8.64 19.83
C LEU A 113 2.88 7.90 21.13
N HIS A 114 4.16 7.72 21.42
CA HIS A 114 4.62 7.09 22.66
C HIS A 114 4.28 7.95 23.89
N LEU A 115 4.63 9.24 23.86
CA LEU A 115 4.43 10.15 24.99
C LEU A 115 2.96 10.57 25.15
N GLY A 116 2.27 10.85 24.04
CA GLY A 116 0.89 11.34 24.05
C GLY A 116 -0.16 10.25 24.08
N GLY A 117 0.00 9.23 23.23
CA GLY A 117 -0.92 8.10 23.10
C GLY A 117 -0.65 6.97 24.09
N LYS A 118 0.44 7.02 24.84
CA LYS A 118 0.92 5.93 25.73
C LYS A 118 1.12 4.61 25.00
N LEU A 119 1.38 4.67 23.70
CA LEU A 119 1.67 3.48 22.90
C LEU A 119 3.03 2.90 23.32
N PRO A 120 3.19 1.56 23.34
CA PRO A 120 4.51 0.95 23.44
C PRO A 120 5.44 1.53 22.37
N LEU A 121 6.69 1.83 22.72
CA LEU A 121 7.65 2.47 21.83
C LEU A 121 7.77 1.75 20.47
N THR A 122 7.67 0.44 20.48
CA THR A 122 7.76 -0.43 19.30
C THR A 122 6.57 -0.24 18.35
N ASN A 123 5.35 -0.18 18.88
CA ASN A 123 4.14 0.14 18.12
C ASN A 123 4.18 1.58 17.59
N ALA A 124 4.68 2.51 18.42
CA ALA A 124 4.81 3.90 18.03
C ALA A 124 5.85 4.08 16.90
N LEU A 125 6.97 3.35 16.93
CA LEU A 125 7.98 3.34 15.86
C LEU A 125 7.44 2.74 14.56
N LEU A 126 6.69 1.63 14.62
CA LEU A 126 6.00 1.08 13.46
C LEU A 126 5.07 2.11 12.84
N LEU A 127 4.16 2.66 13.65
CA LEU A 127 3.20 3.64 13.20
C LEU A 127 3.86 4.90 12.64
N GLY A 128 4.91 5.37 13.30
CA GLY A 128 5.74 6.48 12.82
C GLY A 128 6.37 6.17 11.47
N THR A 129 6.90 4.96 11.28
CA THR A 129 7.54 4.52 10.03
C THR A 129 6.52 4.44 8.89
N LEU A 130 5.36 3.83 9.15
CA LEU A 130 4.25 3.75 8.21
C LEU A 130 3.73 5.14 7.87
N ALA A 131 3.39 5.95 8.87
CA ALA A 131 2.89 7.30 8.68
C ALA A 131 3.89 8.16 7.89
N ALA A 132 5.16 8.18 8.27
CA ALA A 132 6.19 8.93 7.56
C ALA A 132 6.30 8.51 6.09
N SER A 133 6.29 7.20 5.81
CA SER A 133 6.37 6.69 4.43
C SER A 133 5.14 7.06 3.61
N LEU A 134 3.95 7.01 4.20
CA LEU A 134 2.71 7.41 3.54
C LEU A 134 2.60 8.92 3.33
N VAL A 135 3.06 9.73 4.29
CA VAL A 135 3.17 11.18 4.16
C VAL A 135 4.13 11.54 3.03
N TRP A 136 5.28 10.87 2.98
CA TRP A 136 6.27 11.03 1.91
C TRP A 136 5.66 10.75 0.55
N GLN A 137 4.87 9.68 0.45
CA GLN A 137 4.16 9.34 -0.77
C GLN A 137 3.16 10.42 -1.21
N VAL A 138 2.37 10.96 -0.28
CA VAL A 138 1.38 12.01 -0.61
C VAL A 138 2.08 13.28 -1.06
N ARG A 139 3.24 13.62 -0.46
CA ARG A 139 4.03 14.82 -0.77
C ARG A 139 4.59 14.79 -2.20
N GLU A 140 5.18 13.67 -2.62
CA GLU A 140 5.95 13.57 -3.87
C GLU A 140 5.11 13.31 -5.13
N ARG A 141 3.79 13.12 -5.00
CA ARG A 141 2.93 12.79 -6.15
C ARG A 141 2.89 13.85 -7.26
N THR A 142 3.34 15.08 -7.01
CA THR A 142 3.41 16.14 -8.02
C THR A 142 4.76 16.22 -8.72
N THR A 143 5.85 15.79 -8.06
CA THR A 143 7.23 15.92 -8.55
C THR A 143 7.78 14.62 -9.15
N GLY A 144 7.02 13.53 -9.04
CA GLY A 144 7.46 12.18 -9.41
C GLY A 144 7.64 11.32 -8.17
N SER A 145 7.18 10.07 -8.22
CA SER A 145 7.30 9.14 -7.09
C SER A 145 8.78 8.80 -6.85
N THR A 146 9.22 8.76 -5.58
CA THR A 146 10.53 8.22 -5.20
C THR A 146 10.41 6.84 -4.55
N ASP A 147 11.55 6.17 -4.35
CA ASP A 147 11.60 4.85 -3.70
C ASP A 147 11.01 4.89 -2.29
N LEU A 148 11.30 5.95 -1.53
CA LEU A 148 10.82 6.11 -0.14
C LEU A 148 9.29 6.14 -0.05
N GLY A 149 8.61 6.82 -0.99
CA GLY A 149 7.16 6.86 -1.01
C GLY A 149 6.50 5.53 -1.40
N THR A 150 7.22 4.68 -2.13
CA THR A 150 6.73 3.37 -2.58
C THR A 150 7.02 2.28 -1.54
N PHE A 151 8.13 2.44 -0.81
CA PHE A 151 8.55 1.58 0.28
C PHE A 151 7.45 1.41 1.34
N GLY A 152 6.81 2.50 1.81
CA GLY A 152 5.75 2.41 2.82
C GLY A 152 4.54 1.58 2.41
N GLN A 153 4.11 1.69 1.15
CA GLN A 153 2.99 0.89 0.64
C GLN A 153 3.36 -0.57 0.46
N LEU A 154 4.60 -0.86 0.05
CA LEU A 154 5.10 -2.22 -0.03
C LEU A 154 5.26 -2.86 1.34
N ALA A 155 5.77 -2.09 2.31
CA ALA A 155 5.83 -2.52 3.70
C ALA A 155 4.43 -2.83 4.25
N LEU A 156 3.42 -2.00 3.98
CA LEU A 156 2.02 -2.32 4.33
C LEU A 156 1.50 -3.58 3.62
N ALA A 157 1.77 -3.71 2.32
CA ALA A 157 1.35 -4.87 1.55
C ALA A 157 1.99 -6.16 2.09
N LEU A 158 3.26 -6.12 2.47
CA LEU A 158 3.97 -7.26 3.04
C LEU A 158 3.54 -7.52 4.48
N LEU A 159 3.23 -6.49 5.27
CA LEU A 159 2.63 -6.67 6.59
C LEU A 159 1.35 -7.52 6.54
N LEU A 160 0.54 -7.45 5.46
CA LEU A 160 -0.60 -8.37 5.26
C LEU A 160 -0.18 -9.84 5.11
N VAL A 161 1.01 -10.11 4.56
CA VAL A 161 1.58 -11.46 4.46
C VAL A 161 2.19 -11.88 5.79
N GLU A 162 2.68 -10.91 6.56
CA GLU A 162 3.55 -11.14 7.71
C GLU A 162 2.86 -11.21 9.07
N VAL A 163 1.55 -10.96 9.14
CA VAL A 163 0.75 -11.24 10.34
C VAL A 163 0.95 -12.70 10.81
N ASP A 164 1.37 -13.59 9.90
CA ASP A 164 1.60 -15.01 10.17
C ASP A 164 3.05 -15.39 10.55
N ILE A 165 4.05 -14.49 10.57
CA ILE A 165 5.45 -14.86 10.91
C ILE A 165 5.61 -15.21 12.40
N THR A 166 4.76 -14.69 13.28
CA THR A 166 4.70 -15.19 14.66
C THR A 166 4.32 -16.67 14.72
N LEU A 167 3.73 -17.20 13.64
CA LEU A 167 3.28 -18.58 13.50
C LEU A 167 4.18 -19.41 12.55
N HIS A 168 4.98 -18.77 11.68
CA HIS A 168 5.77 -19.45 10.65
C HIS A 168 7.30 -19.24 10.81
N PRO A 169 8.13 -20.30 10.68
CA PRO A 169 9.59 -20.16 10.62
C PRO A 169 10.04 -19.25 9.47
N LEU A 170 11.07 -18.43 9.70
CA LEU A 170 11.63 -17.49 8.72
C LEU A 170 11.90 -18.14 7.34
N GLY A 171 12.39 -19.38 7.32
CA GLY A 171 12.65 -20.11 6.08
C GLY A 171 11.38 -20.39 5.26
N LYS A 172 10.25 -20.73 5.92
CA LYS A 172 8.96 -20.92 5.22
C LYS A 172 8.43 -19.60 4.68
N PHE A 173 8.58 -18.52 5.44
CA PHE A 173 8.19 -17.18 5.00
C PHE A 173 8.96 -16.76 3.75
N LEU A 174 10.30 -16.83 3.78
CA LEU A 174 11.13 -16.50 2.63
C LEU A 174 10.80 -17.40 1.44
N GLY A 175 10.68 -18.71 1.66
CA GLY A 175 10.27 -19.67 0.63
C GLY A 175 8.95 -19.26 -0.04
N SER A 176 7.92 -18.96 0.75
CA SER A 176 6.61 -18.52 0.25
C SER A 176 6.68 -17.22 -0.56
N LEU A 177 7.48 -16.26 -0.10
CA LEU A 177 7.70 -14.97 -0.76
C LEU A 177 8.43 -15.14 -2.10
N PHE A 178 9.52 -15.92 -2.14
CA PHE A 178 10.27 -16.19 -3.36
C PHE A 178 9.47 -17.02 -4.36
N SER A 179 8.76 -18.05 -3.91
CA SER A 179 7.85 -18.82 -4.76
C SER A 179 6.76 -17.92 -5.35
N GLY A 180 6.16 -17.03 -4.53
CA GLY A 180 5.16 -16.08 -5.01
C GLY A 180 5.70 -15.16 -6.07
N ALA A 181 6.87 -14.57 -5.82
CA ALA A 181 7.56 -13.75 -6.80
C ALA A 181 7.86 -14.52 -8.09
N ALA A 182 8.41 -15.73 -8.02
CA ALA A 182 8.73 -16.54 -9.20
C ALA A 182 7.49 -16.86 -10.06
N PHE A 183 6.39 -17.29 -9.43
CA PHE A 183 5.12 -17.52 -10.13
C PHE A 183 4.56 -16.21 -10.70
N GLY A 184 4.72 -15.09 -10.00
CA GLY A 184 4.28 -13.78 -10.46
C GLY A 184 5.02 -13.34 -11.72
N LEU A 185 6.34 -13.57 -11.76
CA LEU A 185 7.15 -13.31 -12.95
C LEU A 185 6.74 -14.20 -14.13
N PHE A 186 6.50 -15.49 -13.87
CA PHE A 186 6.00 -16.41 -14.90
C PHE A 186 4.65 -15.94 -15.47
N LEU A 187 3.71 -15.57 -14.61
CA LEU A 187 2.41 -15.03 -15.02
C LEU A 187 2.56 -13.70 -15.77
N ALA A 188 3.52 -12.86 -15.40
CA ALA A 188 3.80 -11.62 -16.14
C ALA A 188 4.33 -11.90 -17.54
N PHE A 189 5.25 -12.86 -17.70
CA PHE A 189 5.76 -13.25 -19.01
C PHE A 189 4.62 -13.76 -19.92
N VAL A 190 3.82 -14.69 -19.41
CA VAL A 190 2.65 -15.22 -20.13
C VAL A 190 1.67 -14.09 -20.44
N GLY A 191 1.35 -13.27 -19.45
CA GLY A 191 0.44 -12.13 -19.55
C GLY A 191 0.86 -11.12 -20.60
N VAL A 192 2.14 -10.75 -20.66
CA VAL A 192 2.68 -9.84 -21.67
C VAL A 192 2.56 -10.44 -23.07
N ARG A 193 2.87 -11.73 -23.24
CA ARG A 193 2.73 -12.43 -24.54
C ARG A 193 1.29 -12.51 -25.03
N PHE A 194 0.33 -12.72 -24.13
CA PHE A 194 -1.09 -12.64 -24.48
C PHE A 194 -1.53 -11.19 -24.71
N ALA A 195 -1.00 -10.23 -23.94
CA ALA A 195 -1.37 -8.83 -24.07
C ALA A 195 -0.97 -8.24 -25.44
N SER A 196 0.10 -8.73 -26.06
CA SER A 196 0.49 -8.31 -27.42
C SER A 196 -0.51 -8.73 -28.50
N LEU A 197 -1.47 -9.61 -28.19
CA LEU A 197 -2.55 -9.97 -29.12
C LEU A 197 -3.66 -8.90 -29.17
N PHE A 198 -3.69 -7.97 -28.22
CA PHE A 198 -4.70 -6.92 -28.14
C PHE A 198 -4.11 -5.57 -28.57
N ALA A 199 -4.92 -4.77 -29.27
CA ALA A 199 -4.56 -3.39 -29.55
C ALA A 199 -4.39 -2.59 -28.24
N PRO A 200 -3.37 -1.70 -28.15
CA PRO A 200 -3.21 -0.79 -27.02
C PRO A 200 -4.50 0.01 -26.80
N GLY A 201 -4.99 0.07 -25.56
CA GLY A 201 -6.20 0.81 -25.26
C GLY A 201 -7.03 0.24 -24.12
N ARG A 202 -8.36 0.27 -24.25
CA ARG A 202 -9.27 -0.13 -23.16
C ARG A 202 -9.26 -1.63 -22.89
N ILE A 203 -9.21 -2.45 -23.95
CA ILE A 203 -9.27 -3.92 -23.83
C ILE A 203 -8.03 -4.44 -23.10
N GLN A 204 -6.84 -4.00 -23.51
CA GLN A 204 -5.57 -4.37 -22.87
C GLN A 204 -5.55 -4.02 -21.37
N ARG A 205 -6.11 -2.86 -20.98
CA ARG A 205 -6.21 -2.46 -19.56
C ARG A 205 -7.15 -3.36 -18.76
N ILE A 206 -8.27 -3.77 -19.35
CA ILE A 206 -9.19 -4.75 -18.73
C ILE A 206 -8.52 -6.11 -18.61
N PHE A 207 -7.79 -6.54 -19.65
CA PHE A 207 -7.02 -7.78 -19.62
C PHE A 207 -6.00 -7.81 -18.48
N TYR A 208 -5.21 -6.74 -18.30
CA TYR A 208 -4.29 -6.65 -17.17
C TYR A 208 -5.00 -6.70 -15.82
N LEU A 209 -6.15 -6.03 -15.69
CA LEU A 209 -6.93 -6.12 -14.46
C LEU A 209 -7.40 -7.55 -14.17
N ILE A 210 -7.94 -8.25 -15.18
CA ILE A 210 -8.34 -9.66 -15.06
C ILE A 210 -7.13 -10.51 -14.63
N LEU A 211 -5.96 -10.27 -15.22
CA LEU A 211 -4.74 -11.00 -14.89
C LEU A 211 -4.29 -10.78 -13.44
N VAL A 212 -4.46 -9.59 -12.88
CA VAL A 212 -4.17 -9.31 -11.45
C VAL A 212 -5.11 -10.08 -10.54
N TYR A 213 -6.41 -10.12 -10.85
CA TYR A 213 -7.36 -10.96 -10.10
C TYR A 213 -7.06 -12.44 -10.25
N LEU A 214 -6.67 -12.89 -11.45
CA LEU A 214 -6.28 -14.28 -11.69
C LEU A 214 -5.02 -14.66 -10.90
N ALA A 215 -4.01 -13.80 -10.87
CA ALA A 215 -2.83 -14.00 -10.03
C ALA A 215 -3.25 -14.10 -8.57
N TYR A 216 -4.04 -13.15 -8.05
CA TYR A 216 -4.51 -13.23 -6.68
C TYR A 216 -5.24 -14.55 -6.38
N LEU A 217 -6.13 -14.98 -7.27
CA LEU A 217 -6.87 -16.24 -7.13
C LEU A 217 -5.94 -17.47 -7.14
N ILE A 218 -4.98 -17.53 -8.07
CA ILE A 218 -3.99 -18.62 -8.14
C ILE A 218 -3.18 -18.67 -6.83
N GLY A 219 -2.76 -17.51 -6.32
CA GLY A 219 -1.96 -17.43 -5.09
C GLY A 219 -2.75 -17.92 -3.91
N PHE A 220 -4.01 -17.48 -3.82
CA PHE A 220 -4.92 -17.93 -2.76
C PHE A 220 -5.16 -19.45 -2.80
N LEU A 221 -5.22 -20.05 -4.00
CA LEU A 221 -5.37 -21.51 -4.15
C LEU A 221 -4.08 -22.27 -3.82
N LEU A 222 -2.92 -21.68 -4.09
CA LEU A 222 -1.59 -22.21 -3.76
C LEU A 222 -1.21 -21.83 -2.33
N LYS A 223 -1.80 -22.54 -1.36
CA LYS A 223 -1.75 -22.22 0.10
C LYS A 223 -0.37 -21.88 0.68
N ASP A 224 0.73 -22.38 0.10
CA ASP A 224 2.09 -22.16 0.60
C ASP A 224 2.81 -20.98 -0.08
N ILE A 225 2.11 -20.18 -0.90
CA ILE A 225 2.68 -19.13 -1.72
C ILE A 225 2.15 -17.75 -1.31
N SER A 226 3.04 -16.76 -1.25
CA SER A 226 2.66 -15.39 -0.92
C SER A 226 1.87 -14.76 -2.07
N VAL A 227 0.56 -14.64 -1.87
CA VAL A 227 -0.38 -14.02 -2.82
C VAL A 227 0.05 -12.58 -3.15
N VAL A 228 0.45 -11.83 -2.14
CA VAL A 228 0.89 -10.43 -2.31
C VAL A 228 2.17 -10.37 -3.13
N ALA A 229 3.19 -11.17 -2.81
CA ALA A 229 4.45 -11.17 -3.56
C ALA A 229 4.21 -11.52 -5.03
N MET A 230 3.32 -12.49 -5.29
CA MET A 230 2.96 -12.87 -6.65
C MET A 230 2.26 -11.74 -7.41
N VAL A 231 1.23 -11.13 -6.83
CA VAL A 231 0.52 -10.02 -7.47
C VAL A 231 1.44 -8.82 -7.68
N VAL A 232 2.24 -8.45 -6.68
CA VAL A 232 3.18 -7.32 -6.78
C VAL A 232 4.24 -7.58 -7.84
N MET A 233 4.89 -8.75 -7.86
CA MET A 233 5.92 -9.08 -8.85
C MET A 233 5.33 -9.11 -10.25
N MET A 234 4.19 -9.76 -10.44
CA MET A 234 3.52 -9.80 -11.73
C MET A 234 3.19 -8.40 -12.24
N SER A 235 2.58 -7.58 -11.37
CA SER A 235 2.18 -6.22 -11.69
C SER A 235 3.40 -5.34 -12.00
N PHE A 236 4.48 -5.49 -11.24
CA PHE A 236 5.72 -4.73 -11.41
C PHE A 236 6.41 -5.07 -12.73
N ALA A 237 6.52 -6.35 -13.07
CA ALA A 237 7.11 -6.82 -14.32
C ALA A 237 6.30 -6.34 -15.54
N ILE A 238 4.96 -6.49 -15.52
CA ILE A 238 4.09 -5.99 -16.59
C ILE A 238 4.20 -4.48 -16.74
N ALA A 239 4.21 -3.75 -15.62
CA ALA A 239 4.30 -2.29 -15.65
C ALA A 239 5.65 -1.82 -16.21
N SER A 240 6.74 -2.43 -15.76
CA SER A 240 8.08 -2.13 -16.25
C SER A 240 8.18 -2.40 -17.74
N TYR A 241 7.73 -3.58 -18.20
CA TYR A 241 7.65 -3.92 -19.62
C TYR A 241 6.84 -2.88 -20.42
N SER A 242 5.66 -2.52 -19.91
CA SER A 242 4.74 -1.62 -20.61
C SER A 242 5.29 -0.20 -20.75
N TYR A 243 6.09 0.28 -19.78
CA TYR A 243 6.84 1.53 -19.94
C TYR A 243 7.94 1.41 -20.99
N SER A 244 8.75 0.36 -20.90
CA SER A 244 9.88 0.18 -21.81
C SER A 244 9.44 -0.02 -23.26
N ALA A 245 8.34 -0.74 -23.49
CA ALA A 245 7.78 -0.98 -24.81
C ALA A 245 6.95 0.20 -25.35
N GLY A 246 6.83 1.31 -24.60
CA GLY A 246 6.04 2.48 -25.00
C GLY A 246 4.53 2.24 -25.03
N LEU A 247 4.04 1.14 -24.43
CA LEU A 247 2.60 0.86 -24.33
C LEU A 247 1.90 1.88 -23.43
N TRP A 248 2.61 2.42 -22.42
CA TRP A 248 2.15 3.52 -21.57
C TRP A 248 3.10 4.71 -21.71
N PRO A 249 2.78 5.70 -22.55
CA PRO A 249 3.72 6.75 -22.95
C PRO A 249 4.04 7.76 -21.85
N THR A 250 3.20 7.88 -20.81
CA THR A 250 3.42 8.87 -19.75
C THR A 250 3.11 8.35 -18.35
N LYS A 251 3.66 9.03 -17.33
CA LYS A 251 3.30 8.85 -15.91
C LYS A 251 1.82 9.07 -15.59
N ALA A 252 1.08 9.70 -16.49
CA ALA A 252 -0.33 10.00 -16.34
C ALA A 252 -1.24 8.87 -16.87
N GLU A 253 -0.76 8.06 -17.82
CA GLU A 253 -1.55 7.09 -18.58
C GLU A 253 -1.48 5.65 -18.08
N HIS A 254 -0.81 5.41 -16.95
CA HIS A 254 -0.80 4.09 -16.33
C HIS A 254 -2.24 3.58 -16.17
N PRO A 255 -2.55 2.32 -16.48
CA PRO A 255 -3.82 1.72 -16.12
C PRO A 255 -3.95 1.79 -14.61
N ALA A 256 -4.60 2.83 -14.14
CA ALA A 256 -5.00 2.96 -12.77
C ALA A 256 -6.41 2.34 -12.73
N PRO A 257 -6.56 1.06 -12.37
CA PRO A 257 -7.88 0.47 -12.15
C PRO A 257 -8.77 1.39 -11.30
N LEU A 258 -8.15 2.11 -10.37
CA LEU A 258 -8.78 3.08 -9.49
C LEU A 258 -9.45 4.29 -10.18
N THR A 259 -9.21 4.50 -11.48
CA THR A 259 -9.93 5.53 -12.26
C THR A 259 -11.26 5.02 -12.82
N HIS A 260 -11.50 3.70 -12.78
CA HIS A 260 -12.81 3.15 -13.07
C HIS A 260 -13.77 3.41 -11.90
N GLY A 261 -14.92 4.02 -12.19
CA GLY A 261 -15.87 4.46 -11.17
C GLY A 261 -16.35 3.32 -10.26
N TRP A 262 -16.48 2.10 -10.78
CA TRP A 262 -16.88 0.93 -10.00
C TRP A 262 -15.80 0.48 -9.01
N ILE A 263 -14.51 0.60 -9.34
CA ILE A 263 -13.41 0.29 -8.42
C ILE A 263 -13.35 1.34 -7.32
N LEU A 264 -13.48 2.62 -7.67
CA LEU A 264 -13.60 3.67 -6.66
C LEU A 264 -14.80 3.42 -5.72
N ALA A 265 -15.96 3.06 -6.26
CA ALA A 265 -17.15 2.77 -5.46
C ALA A 265 -16.92 1.59 -4.52
N LEU A 266 -16.31 0.51 -5.02
CA LEU A 266 -15.90 -0.64 -4.21
C LEU A 266 -14.96 -0.22 -3.07
N LEU A 267 -13.84 0.45 -3.37
CA LEU A 267 -12.88 0.88 -2.34
C LEU A 267 -13.49 1.86 -1.34
N SER A 268 -14.33 2.78 -1.81
CA SER A 268 -15.03 3.74 -0.95
C SER A 268 -16.02 3.04 -0.04
N GLY A 269 -16.81 2.10 -0.57
CA GLY A 269 -17.74 1.28 0.20
C GLY A 269 -17.03 0.46 1.27
N THR A 270 -15.94 -0.23 0.91
CA THR A 270 -15.13 -0.99 1.88
C THR A 270 -14.52 -0.07 2.93
N TRP A 271 -14.00 1.10 2.55
CA TRP A 271 -13.46 2.08 3.51
C TRP A 271 -14.51 2.58 4.50
N LEU A 272 -15.69 2.96 4.02
CA LEU A 272 -16.79 3.43 4.88
C LEU A 272 -17.29 2.33 5.81
N MET A 273 -17.41 1.10 5.31
CA MET A 273 -17.80 -0.06 6.10
C MET A 273 -16.79 -0.38 7.20
N LEU A 274 -15.49 -0.41 6.86
CA LEU A 274 -14.40 -0.62 7.83
C LEU A 274 -14.34 0.51 8.86
N GLY A 275 -14.50 1.76 8.44
CA GLY A 275 -14.57 2.91 9.33
C GLY A 275 -15.68 2.73 10.35
N TRP A 276 -16.88 2.37 9.92
CA TRP A 276 -18.02 2.09 10.81
C TRP A 276 -17.78 0.93 11.79
N GLN A 277 -17.08 -0.12 11.38
CA GLN A 277 -16.82 -1.29 12.24
C GLN A 277 -15.74 -1.07 13.30
N VAL A 278 -14.75 -0.20 13.03
CA VAL A 278 -13.56 -0.06 13.89
C VAL A 278 -13.84 0.68 15.21
N HIS A 279 -15.03 1.26 15.39
CA HIS A 279 -15.48 2.05 16.55
C HIS A 279 -14.38 2.48 17.53
N VAL A 280 -14.01 3.75 17.46
CA VAL A 280 -12.88 4.27 18.22
C VAL A 280 -13.43 5.08 19.40
N PRO A 281 -13.37 4.56 20.64
CA PRO A 281 -13.81 5.31 21.80
C PRO A 281 -12.86 6.50 22.03
N LEU A 282 -13.39 7.72 21.87
CA LEU A 282 -12.63 8.95 22.08
C LEU A 282 -12.31 9.15 23.57
N SER A 283 -11.19 8.59 24.02
CA SER A 283 -10.63 8.89 25.33
C SER A 283 -9.77 10.16 25.30
N ALA A 284 -9.59 10.83 26.44
CA ALA A 284 -8.74 12.03 26.53
C ALA A 284 -7.29 11.73 26.09
N THR A 285 -6.74 10.58 26.48
CA THR A 285 -5.40 10.12 26.05
C THR A 285 -5.32 10.02 24.53
N TYR A 286 -6.40 9.53 23.90
CA TYR A 286 -6.45 9.36 22.46
C TYR A 286 -6.47 10.69 21.70
N ILE A 287 -7.27 11.64 22.19
CA ILE A 287 -7.32 12.99 21.64
C ILE A 287 -5.95 13.67 21.76
N VAL A 288 -5.32 13.59 22.93
CA VAL A 288 -3.98 14.17 23.17
C VAL A 288 -2.93 13.53 22.27
N GLY A 289 -2.89 12.20 22.17
CA GLY A 289 -1.99 11.47 21.28
C GLY A 289 -2.20 11.84 19.81
N THR A 290 -3.45 12.00 19.38
CA THR A 290 -3.79 12.42 18.01
C THR A 290 -3.31 13.83 17.72
N VAL A 291 -3.58 14.79 18.62
CA VAL A 291 -3.13 16.18 18.47
C VAL A 291 -1.61 16.26 18.44
N LEU A 292 -0.91 15.57 19.34
CA LEU A 292 0.55 15.55 19.36
C LEU A 292 1.14 14.90 18.10
N GLY A 293 0.56 13.79 17.63
CA GLY A 293 0.99 13.13 16.41
C GLY A 293 0.81 14.01 15.17
N LEU A 294 -0.30 14.75 15.08
CA LEU A 294 -0.53 15.72 14.01
C LEU A 294 0.46 16.88 14.05
N LEU A 295 0.75 17.43 15.23
CA LEU A 295 1.77 18.47 15.40
C LEU A 295 3.16 17.98 15.02
N ALA A 296 3.54 16.79 15.48
CA ALA A 296 4.84 16.18 15.17
C ALA A 296 5.01 15.91 13.69
N ALA A 297 3.96 15.43 13.01
CA ALA A 297 3.99 15.25 11.57
C ALA A 297 4.05 16.61 10.84
N GLY A 298 3.34 17.63 11.31
CA GLY A 298 3.45 19.01 10.80
C GLY A 298 4.88 19.56 10.88
N LEU A 299 5.53 19.38 12.03
CA LEU A 299 6.94 19.74 12.24
C LEU A 299 7.87 18.92 11.34
N GLY A 300 7.64 17.61 11.23
CA GLY A 300 8.42 16.74 10.34
C GLY A 300 8.30 17.13 8.87
N ILE A 301 7.11 17.55 8.42
CA ILE A 301 6.91 18.05 7.05
C ILE A 301 7.65 19.37 6.86
N PHE A 302 7.56 20.29 7.83
CA PHE A 302 8.25 21.57 7.79
C PHE A 302 9.77 21.38 7.70
N ALA A 303 10.33 20.55 8.58
CA ALA A 303 11.76 20.25 8.60
C ALA A 303 12.20 19.47 7.34
N GLY A 304 11.37 18.56 6.83
CA GLY A 304 11.61 17.86 5.56
C GLY A 304 11.55 18.76 4.32
N ARG A 305 10.84 19.89 4.37
CA ARG A 305 10.88 20.92 3.33
C ARG A 305 12.16 21.74 3.40
N TRP A 306 12.64 22.01 4.62
CA TRP A 306 13.90 22.71 4.82
C TRP A 306 15.10 21.89 4.34
N LEU A 307 15.12 20.58 4.64
CA LEU A 307 16.19 19.66 4.21
C LEU A 307 16.13 19.30 2.72
N SER A 308 14.94 19.31 2.13
CA SER A 308 14.73 19.01 0.71
C SER A 308 13.68 19.96 0.13
N PRO A 309 14.10 21.17 -0.29
CA PRO A 309 13.21 22.15 -0.89
C PRO A 309 12.59 21.57 -2.16
N SER A 310 11.27 21.53 -2.22
CA SER A 310 10.54 21.24 -3.46
C SER A 310 10.19 22.54 -4.17
N SER A 311 10.26 22.53 -5.50
CA SER A 311 9.92 23.67 -6.38
C SER A 311 8.40 23.88 -6.51
N ASP A 312 7.62 23.58 -5.47
CA ASP A 312 6.16 23.55 -5.54
C ASP A 312 5.59 24.97 -5.48
N GLU A 313 4.56 25.23 -6.29
CA GLU A 313 3.78 26.47 -6.23
C GLU A 313 3.04 26.62 -4.89
N PRO A 314 2.91 27.84 -4.34
CA PRO A 314 2.34 28.09 -3.02
C PRO A 314 0.89 27.59 -2.85
N GLY A 315 0.05 27.73 -3.89
CA GLY A 315 -1.36 27.24 -3.85
C GLY A 315 -1.48 25.72 -3.76
N SER A 316 -0.47 24.98 -4.25
CA SER A 316 -0.44 23.52 -4.15
C SER A 316 -0.16 23.04 -2.72
N LEU A 317 0.46 23.87 -1.88
CA LEU A 317 0.91 23.50 -0.54
C LEU A 317 -0.25 23.26 0.40
N LEU A 318 -1.28 24.11 0.39
CA LEU A 318 -2.44 23.97 1.26
C LEU A 318 -3.22 22.70 0.94
N HIS A 319 -3.42 22.42 -0.36
CA HIS A 319 -4.09 21.20 -0.80
C HIS A 319 -3.31 19.93 -0.45
N LYS A 320 -1.97 19.96 -0.56
CA LYS A 320 -1.11 18.86 -0.11
C LYS A 320 -1.16 18.69 1.41
N GLY A 321 -1.07 19.79 2.15
CA GLY A 321 -1.16 19.82 3.60
C GLY A 321 -2.45 19.19 4.10
N TRP A 322 -3.59 19.52 3.48
CA TRP A 322 -4.89 18.92 3.81
C TRP A 322 -4.91 17.40 3.60
N LYS A 323 -4.37 16.90 2.49
CA LYS A 323 -4.30 15.45 2.24
C LYS A 323 -3.42 14.73 3.25
N VAL A 324 -2.29 15.32 3.58
CA VAL A 324 -1.36 14.79 4.57
C VAL A 324 -2.00 14.79 5.95
N PHE A 325 -2.69 15.87 6.31
CA PHE A 325 -3.47 15.97 7.54
C PHE A 325 -4.53 14.86 7.63
N LEU A 326 -5.37 14.70 6.59
CA LEU A 326 -6.37 13.63 6.55
C LEU A 326 -5.76 12.23 6.65
N LEU A 327 -4.61 12.02 5.99
CA LEU A 327 -3.88 10.77 6.06
C LEU A 327 -3.41 10.48 7.50
N ILE A 328 -2.69 11.41 8.12
CA ILE A 328 -2.16 11.23 9.48
C ILE A 328 -3.29 11.08 10.49
N LEU A 329 -4.32 11.93 10.38
CA LEU A 329 -5.52 11.85 11.22
C LEU A 329 -6.14 10.45 11.14
N SER A 330 -6.36 9.95 9.92
CA SER A 330 -6.94 8.61 9.71
C SER A 330 -6.00 7.51 10.22
N ILE A 331 -4.69 7.63 10.01
CA ILE A 331 -3.72 6.64 10.49
C ILE A 331 -3.75 6.54 12.00
N ILE A 332 -3.72 7.67 12.70
CA ILE A 332 -3.69 7.69 14.16
C ILE A 332 -5.06 7.24 14.72
N LEU A 333 -6.16 7.75 14.15
CA LEU A 333 -7.52 7.47 14.61
C LEU A 333 -7.99 6.03 14.33
N LEU A 334 -7.48 5.37 13.29
CA LEU A 334 -8.02 4.07 12.87
C LEU A 334 -7.06 2.92 13.18
N TRP A 335 -5.88 3.22 13.73
CA TRP A 335 -4.97 2.18 14.15
C TRP A 335 -5.41 1.52 15.46
N PRO A 336 -5.52 0.18 15.51
CA PRO A 336 -5.86 -0.55 16.72
C PRO A 336 -4.74 -0.39 17.75
N GLN A 337 -5.03 0.33 18.83
CA GLN A 337 -4.06 0.58 19.92
C GLN A 337 -3.63 -0.73 20.61
N GLU A 338 -4.52 -1.71 20.60
CA GLU A 338 -4.32 -3.02 21.23
C GLU A 338 -3.58 -4.01 20.32
N ALA A 339 -3.31 -3.67 19.06
CA ALA A 339 -2.51 -4.52 18.19
C ALA A 339 -1.05 -4.53 18.69
N ILE A 340 -0.71 -5.52 19.50
CA ILE A 340 0.65 -5.77 19.95
C ILE A 340 1.39 -6.44 18.79
N LEU A 341 2.10 -5.64 17.99
CA LEU A 341 3.07 -6.19 17.06
C LEU A 341 4.37 -6.43 17.80
N THR A 342 4.86 -7.66 17.71
CA THR A 342 6.19 -7.95 18.26
C THR A 342 7.22 -7.10 17.49
N PRO A 343 8.23 -6.52 18.16
CA PRO A 343 9.24 -5.70 17.50
C PRO A 343 9.99 -6.47 16.40
N LEU A 344 10.07 -7.80 16.56
CA LEU A 344 10.68 -8.70 15.61
C LEU A 344 9.86 -8.79 14.31
N SER A 345 8.54 -9.02 14.39
CA SER A 345 7.66 -9.06 13.21
C SER A 345 7.76 -7.79 12.39
N LEU A 346 7.81 -6.64 13.08
CA LEU A 346 8.02 -5.34 12.45
C LEU A 346 9.35 -5.24 11.70
N ALA A 347 10.44 -5.59 12.37
CA ALA A 347 11.77 -5.50 11.79
C ALA A 347 11.90 -6.42 10.57
N VAL A 348 11.33 -7.63 10.65
CA VAL A 348 11.27 -8.57 9.54
C VAL A 348 10.46 -7.98 8.38
N ALA A 349 9.31 -7.33 8.64
CA ALA A 349 8.49 -6.73 7.59
C ALA A 349 9.14 -5.59 6.84
N LEU A 350 9.78 -4.70 7.59
CA LEU A 350 10.52 -3.60 6.98
C LEU A 350 11.71 -4.13 6.18
N LEU A 351 12.45 -5.10 6.72
CA LEU A 351 13.58 -5.72 6.03
C LEU A 351 13.13 -6.46 4.77
N ALA A 352 12.07 -7.26 4.86
CA ALA A 352 11.48 -7.98 3.75
C ALA A 352 10.99 -7.02 2.67
N ALA A 353 10.40 -5.88 3.03
CA ALA A 353 10.02 -4.85 2.08
C ALA A 353 11.22 -4.26 1.32
N VAL A 354 12.32 -3.98 2.02
CA VAL A 354 13.56 -3.53 1.35
C VAL A 354 14.07 -4.61 0.42
N VAL A 355 14.18 -5.84 0.90
CA VAL A 355 14.70 -6.98 0.15
C VAL A 355 13.85 -7.28 -1.08
N VAL A 356 12.52 -7.26 -0.95
CA VAL A 356 11.56 -7.42 -2.06
C VAL A 356 11.76 -6.33 -3.10
N VAL A 357 11.90 -5.06 -2.70
CA VAL A 357 12.16 -3.97 -3.66
C VAL A 357 13.46 -4.21 -4.43
N LEU A 358 14.53 -4.62 -3.74
CA LEU A 358 15.81 -4.90 -4.38
C LEU A 358 15.71 -6.09 -5.35
N ILE A 359 15.08 -7.18 -4.92
CA ILE A 359 14.85 -8.38 -5.74
C ILE A 359 13.99 -8.04 -6.95
N LEU A 360 12.88 -7.30 -6.77
CA LEU A 360 12.02 -6.84 -7.86
C LEU A 360 12.83 -6.15 -8.94
N ARG A 361 13.66 -5.19 -8.53
CA ARG A 361 14.52 -4.43 -9.46
C ARG A 361 15.56 -5.32 -10.15
N LEU A 362 16.21 -6.23 -9.41
CA LEU A 362 17.22 -7.14 -9.96
C LEU A 362 16.61 -8.13 -10.97
N ILE A 363 15.51 -8.78 -10.60
CA ILE A 363 14.82 -9.75 -11.45
C ILE A 363 14.31 -9.10 -12.72
N VAL A 364 13.74 -7.89 -12.62
CA VAL A 364 13.27 -7.18 -13.82
C VAL A 364 14.42 -6.79 -14.73
N TYR A 365 15.57 -6.40 -14.18
CA TYR A 365 16.77 -6.16 -14.98
C TYR A 365 17.18 -7.40 -15.79
N GLU A 366 17.25 -8.57 -15.15
CA GLU A 366 17.53 -9.84 -15.84
C GLU A 366 16.45 -10.20 -16.86
N PHE A 367 15.17 -9.97 -16.54
CA PHE A 367 14.06 -10.17 -17.46
C PHE A 367 14.18 -9.30 -18.73
N PHE A 368 14.61 -8.05 -18.59
CA PHE A 368 14.87 -7.15 -19.72
C PHE A 368 16.05 -7.64 -20.57
N MET A 369 17.13 -8.09 -19.93
CA MET A 369 18.28 -8.69 -20.62
C MET A 369 17.86 -9.92 -21.46
N LEU A 370 17.04 -10.81 -20.89
CA LEU A 370 16.54 -12.01 -21.59
C LEU A 370 15.59 -11.68 -22.76
N THR A 371 14.94 -10.52 -22.72
CA THR A 371 13.97 -10.11 -23.75
C THR A 371 14.56 -9.10 -24.74
N GLU A 372 15.87 -8.83 -24.66
CA GLU A 372 16.61 -7.87 -25.49
C GLU A 372 16.02 -6.44 -25.49
N MET A 373 15.20 -6.12 -24.50
CA MET A 373 14.61 -4.79 -24.38
C MET A 373 15.45 -3.92 -23.46
N ARG A 374 15.74 -2.71 -23.92
CA ARG A 374 16.33 -1.68 -23.06
C ARG A 374 15.27 -1.19 -22.08
N GLN A 375 15.58 -1.21 -20.78
CA GLN A 375 14.72 -0.61 -19.77
C GLN A 375 14.65 0.90 -20.01
N LYS A 376 13.47 1.41 -20.35
CA LYS A 376 13.23 2.85 -20.57
C LYS A 376 12.30 3.37 -19.47
N TRP A 377 12.71 4.47 -18.84
CA TRP A 377 11.85 5.12 -17.85
C TRP A 377 10.85 6.06 -18.56
N PRO A 378 9.65 6.29 -17.98
CA PRO A 378 8.59 7.07 -18.64
C PRO A 378 8.98 8.51 -19.03
N ASP A 379 9.97 9.09 -18.36
CA ASP A 379 10.41 10.47 -18.60
C ASP A 379 11.73 10.54 -19.40
N GLU A 380 12.20 9.42 -19.93
CA GLU A 380 13.42 9.37 -20.73
C GLU A 380 13.11 9.74 -22.18
N PRO A 381 13.80 10.72 -22.79
CA PRO A 381 13.60 11.03 -24.19
C PRO A 381 13.92 9.81 -25.06
N ASP A 382 13.19 9.66 -26.17
CA ASP A 382 13.59 8.77 -27.26
C ASP A 382 14.89 9.35 -27.87
N ILE A 383 16.01 8.70 -27.56
CA ILE A 383 17.34 9.01 -28.12
C ILE A 383 17.60 8.08 -29.29
#